data_AF-A0A939Z145-F1
#
_entry.id   AF-A0A939Z145-F1
#
_cell.length_a   1.000
_cell.length_b   1.000
_cell.length_c   1.000
_cell.angle_alpha   90.00
_cell.angle_beta   90.00
_cell.angle_gamma   90.00
#
_symmetry.space_group_name_H-M   'P 1'
#
loop_
_entity.id
_entity.type
_entity.pdbx_description
1 polymer ?
#
loop_
_entity_poly.entity_id
_entity_poly.type
_entity_poly.pdbx_seq_one_letter_code
_entity_poly.pdbx_strand_id
1 'polypeptide(L)'
;MKLPVKTEWDDYMLVAAYNMDQTPYDLTLDFGKLGLCGDQVVYDFWNEEYRGVFRDSFPVHLSPESCKLFRLTRYREHPWLIGTDMHIQAGSG
;
A
#
# COMPACT_ATOMS: atom_id res chain seq x y z
N MET A 1 -0.97 -3.99 9.37
CA MET A 1 0.39 -4.59 9.35
C MET A 1 1.25 -3.82 8.34
N LYS A 2 2.56 -3.66 8.57
CA LYS A 2 3.47 -3.07 7.59
C LYS A 2 4.70 -3.96 7.37
N LEU A 3 5.18 -4.04 6.14
CA LEU A 3 6.37 -4.78 5.74
C LEU A 3 7.22 -3.91 4.80
N PRO A 4 8.39 -3.42 5.23
CA PRO A 4 9.33 -2.76 4.31
C PRO A 4 9.98 -3.82 3.42
N VAL A 5 10.08 -3.53 2.12
CA VAL A 5 10.77 -4.38 1.14
C VAL A 5 11.84 -3.56 0.45
N LYS A 6 13.07 -4.07 0.48
CA LYS A 6 14.23 -3.45 -0.16
C LYS A 6 14.87 -4.47 -1.09
N THR A 7 14.95 -4.11 -2.37
CA THR A 7 15.70 -4.84 -3.38
C THR A 7 16.78 -3.92 -3.97
N GLU A 8 17.69 -4.45 -4.79
CA GLU A 8 18.70 -3.63 -5.46
C GLU A 8 18.10 -2.56 -6.40
N TRP A 9 16.83 -2.73 -6.76
CA TRP A 9 16.14 -2.02 -7.82
C TRP A 9 14.89 -1.29 -7.34
N ASP A 10 14.40 -1.55 -6.12
CA ASP A 10 13.30 -0.79 -5.53
C ASP A 10 13.31 -0.76 -3.98
N ASP A 11 12.74 0.29 -3.41
CA ASP A 11 12.51 0.45 -1.97
C ASP A 11 11.05 0.90 -1.76
N TYR A 12 10.24 0.02 -1.20
CA TYR A 12 8.82 0.25 -1.00
C TYR A 12 8.30 -0.39 0.28
N MET A 13 7.13 0.03 0.70
CA MET A 13 6.45 -0.49 1.88
C MET A 13 5.13 -1.12 1.49
N LEU A 14 4.91 -2.36 1.94
CA LEU A 14 3.61 -3.01 1.88
C LEU A 14 2.84 -2.72 3.18
N VAL A 15 1.61 -2.26 3.04
CA VAL A 15 0.72 -1.97 4.17
C VAL A 15 -0.59 -2.71 3.98
N ALA A 16 -0.83 -3.68 4.87
CA ALA A 16 -2.10 -4.40 4.91
C ALA A 16 -3.03 -3.73 5.93
N ALA A 17 -4.20 -3.33 5.48
CA ALA A 17 -5.30 -2.78 6.27
C ALA A 17 -6.44 -3.80 6.30
N TYR A 18 -6.95 -4.08 7.49
CA TYR A 18 -7.96 -5.11 7.72
C TYR A 18 -9.16 -4.48 8.43
N ASN A 19 -10.36 -4.86 8.00
CA ASN A 19 -11.60 -4.62 8.69
C ASN A 19 -12.25 -5.97 8.97
N MET A 20 -12.21 -6.41 10.23
CA MET A 20 -12.87 -7.66 10.66
C MET A 20 -14.26 -7.41 11.24
N ASP A 21 -14.70 -6.14 11.27
CA ASP A 21 -16.02 -5.77 11.77
C ASP A 21 -17.07 -5.90 10.67
N GLN A 22 -18.34 -5.98 11.09
CA GLN A 22 -19.51 -6.04 10.20
C GLN A 22 -19.92 -4.67 9.66
N THR A 23 -19.20 -3.61 10.01
CA THR A 23 -19.45 -2.23 9.57
C THR A 23 -18.27 -1.70 8.76
N PRO A 24 -18.50 -0.81 7.77
CA PRO A 24 -17.41 -0.16 7.06
C PRO A 24 -16.48 0.58 8.02
N TYR A 25 -15.20 0.62 7.66
CA TYR A 25 -14.18 1.28 8.45
C TYR A 25 -13.34 2.20 7.57
N ASP A 26 -13.36 3.49 7.92
CA ASP A 26 -12.49 4.50 7.32
C ASP A 26 -11.27 4.71 8.19
N LEU A 27 -10.09 4.61 7.58
CA LEU A 27 -8.84 4.95 8.22
C LEU A 27 -7.97 5.84 7.33
N THR A 28 -6.98 6.46 7.95
CA THR A 28 -5.97 7.25 7.25
C THR A 28 -4.62 6.59 7.44
N LEU A 29 -3.96 6.23 6.33
CA LEU A 29 -2.56 5.81 6.35
C LEU A 29 -1.69 7.06 6.48
N ASP A 30 -1.25 7.34 7.70
CA ASP A 30 -0.32 8.44 8.01
C ASP A 30 1.12 8.01 7.67
N PHE A 31 1.73 8.68 6.71
CA PHE A 31 3.05 8.30 6.19
C PHE A 31 4.16 8.58 7.21
N GLY A 32 4.01 9.63 8.02
CA GLY A 32 4.93 9.94 9.11
C GLY A 32 4.98 8.82 10.15
N LYS A 33 3.81 8.29 10.56
CA LYS A 33 3.72 7.14 11.48
C LYS A 33 4.27 5.85 10.87
N LEU A 34 4.26 5.73 9.54
CA LEU A 34 4.86 4.61 8.84
C LEU A 34 6.38 4.74 8.71
N GLY A 35 6.95 5.93 8.91
CA GLY A 35 8.37 6.23 8.70
C GLY A 35 8.70 6.60 7.25
N LEU A 36 7.69 6.99 6.47
CA LEU A 36 7.80 7.45 5.09
C LEU A 36 7.88 8.97 5.05
N CYS A 37 8.60 9.50 4.07
CA CYS A 37 8.74 10.94 3.87
C CYS A 37 8.73 11.33 2.39
N GLY A 38 8.18 12.51 2.10
CA GLY A 38 7.99 13.00 0.75
C GLY A 38 6.86 12.26 0.01
N ASP A 39 6.74 12.57 -1.27
CA ASP A 39 5.67 12.05 -2.12
C ASP A 39 5.78 10.52 -2.29
N GLN A 40 4.68 9.83 -2.03
CA GLN A 40 4.52 8.39 -2.17
C GLN A 40 3.51 8.09 -3.27
N VAL A 41 3.91 7.23 -4.20
CA VAL A 41 3.02 6.52 -5.12
C VAL A 41 2.30 5.44 -4.32
N VAL A 42 0.97 5.45 -4.40
CA VAL A 42 0.09 4.48 -3.74
C VAL A 42 -0.53 3.57 -4.80
N TYR A 43 -0.38 2.26 -4.63
CA TYR A 43 -0.97 1.25 -5.49
C TYR A 43 -1.76 0.25 -4.64
N ASP A 44 -3.03 0.00 -5.00
CA ASP A 44 -3.82 -1.08 -4.42
C ASP A 44 -3.46 -2.38 -5.11
N PHE A 45 -2.77 -3.25 -4.36
CA PHE A 45 -2.17 -4.46 -4.89
C PHE A 45 -3.22 -5.48 -5.34
N TRP A 46 -4.30 -5.65 -4.58
CA TRP A 46 -5.32 -6.67 -4.88
C TRP A 46 -6.25 -6.24 -6.02
N ASN A 47 -6.55 -4.94 -6.12
CA ASN A 47 -7.38 -4.40 -7.19
C ASN A 47 -6.58 -4.01 -8.44
N GLU A 48 -5.26 -4.20 -8.41
CA GLU A 48 -4.32 -3.77 -9.45
C GLU A 48 -4.50 -2.29 -9.85
N GLU A 49 -4.84 -1.43 -8.89
CA GLU A 49 -5.29 -0.06 -9.13
C GLU A 49 -4.26 0.97 -8.67
N TYR A 50 -3.86 1.87 -9.58
CA TYR A 50 -3.10 3.06 -9.22
C TYR A 50 -3.99 4.08 -8.53
N ARG A 51 -3.68 4.41 -7.26
CA ARG A 51 -4.48 5.31 -6.43
C ARG A 51 -4.05 6.77 -6.50
N GLY A 52 -2.80 7.04 -6.93
CA GLY A 52 -2.26 8.39 -7.04
C GLY A 52 -0.94 8.60 -6.29
N VAL A 53 -0.51 9.86 -6.25
CA VAL A 53 0.63 10.34 -5.46
C VAL A 53 0.12 11.13 -4.26
N PHE A 54 0.61 10.82 -3.07
CA PHE A 54 0.22 11.44 -1.81
C PHE A 54 1.46 11.81 -1.00
N ARG A 55 1.42 12.90 -0.24
CA ARG A 55 2.61 13.39 0.49
C ARG A 55 2.61 13.02 1.98
N ASP A 56 1.49 13.27 2.65
CA ASP A 56 1.42 13.16 4.12
C ASP A 56 0.59 11.96 4.55
N SER A 57 -0.48 11.65 3.82
CA SER A 57 -1.35 10.53 4.12
C SER A 57 -2.20 10.09 2.94
N PHE A 58 -2.79 8.90 3.06
CA PHE A 58 -3.72 8.34 2.10
C PHE A 58 -4.99 7.83 2.82
N PRO A 59 -6.20 8.31 2.45
CA PRO A 59 -7.44 7.81 3.01
C PRO A 59 -7.78 6.42 2.45
N VAL A 60 -8.20 5.52 3.32
CA VAL A 60 -8.58 4.15 2.98
C VAL A 60 -9.98 3.88 3.51
N HIS A 61 -10.87 3.50 2.60
CA HIS A 61 -12.17 2.91 2.91
C HIS A 61 -12.08 1.39 2.84
N LEU A 62 -12.49 0.71 3.90
CA LEU A 62 -12.63 -0.75 3.96
C LEU A 62 -14.10 -1.12 4.14
N SER A 63 -14.59 -2.00 3.25
CA SER A 63 -15.88 -2.65 3.43
C SER A 63 -15.87 -3.54 4.69
N PRO A 64 -17.05 -3.92 5.23
CA PRO A 64 -17.15 -4.95 6.26
C PRO A 64 -16.37 -6.22 5.88
N GLU A 65 -15.75 -6.86 6.86
CA GLU A 65 -15.09 -8.18 6.71
C GLU A 65 -14.10 -8.24 5.52
N SER A 66 -13.36 -7.15 5.27
CA SER A 66 -12.48 -7.01 4.11
C SER A 66 -11.05 -6.67 4.48
N CYS A 67 -10.13 -6.85 3.53
CA CYS A 67 -8.76 -6.36 3.65
C CYS A 67 -8.29 -5.72 2.35
N LYS A 68 -7.35 -4.79 2.46
CA LYS A 68 -6.63 -4.19 1.33
C LYS A 68 -5.13 -4.23 1.60
N LEU A 69 -4.36 -4.35 0.53
CA LEU A 69 -2.89 -4.32 0.56
C LEU A 69 -2.44 -3.19 -0.34
N PHE A 70 -1.72 -2.24 0.24
CA PHE A 70 -1.17 -1.11 -0.49
C PHE A 70 0.34 -1.24 -0.62
N ARG A 71 0.86 -0.93 -1.80
CA ARG A 71 2.27 -0.66 -2.03
C ARG A 71 2.49 0.85 -2.02
N LEU A 72 3.38 1.30 -1.14
CA LEU A 72 3.82 2.69 -1.00
C LEU A 72 5.26 2.78 -1.47
N THR A 73 5.49 3.49 -2.58
CA THR A 73 6.83 3.68 -3.15
C THR A 73 7.12 5.16 -3.25
N ARG A 74 8.33 5.60 -2.90
CA ARG A 74 8.70 7.01 -3.06
C ARG A 74 8.59 7.44 -4.52
N TYR A 75 7.88 8.55 -4.78
CA TYR A 75 7.78 9.14 -6.11
C TYR A 75 9.17 9.56 -6.63
N ARG A 76 9.44 9.24 -7.89
CA ARG A 76 10.67 9.59 -8.61
C ARG A 76 10.27 10.05 -10.02
N GLU A 77 10.90 11.12 -10.53
CA GLU A 77 10.60 11.67 -11.87
C GLU A 77 10.93 10.69 -13.01
N HIS A 78 11.79 9.69 -12.77
CA HIS A 78 12.12 8.65 -13.73
C HIS A 78 11.43 7.34 -13.34
N PRO A 79 10.52 6.79 -14.17
CA PRO A 79 9.76 5.60 -13.81
C PRO A 79 10.64 4.36 -13.93
N TRP A 80 10.98 3.78 -12.78
CA TRP A 80 11.38 2.37 -12.70
C TRP A 80 10.14 1.53 -12.46
N LEU A 81 9.19 1.56 -13.40
CA LEU A 81 8.06 0.64 -13.37
C LEU A 81 8.55 -0.72 -13.89
N ILE A 82 9.40 -1.40 -13.12
CA ILE A 82 9.62 -2.83 -13.35
C ILE A 82 8.44 -3.51 -12.67
N GLY A 83 7.43 -3.81 -13.49
CA GLY A 83 6.34 -4.72 -13.15
C GLY A 83 6.98 -6.00 -12.63
N THR A 84 7.04 -6.11 -11.30
CA THR A 84 7.45 -7.34 -10.66
C THR A 84 6.16 -8.06 -10.45
N ASP A 85 5.97 -9.18 -11.16
CA ASP A 85 5.05 -10.24 -10.78
C ASP A 85 5.35 -10.64 -9.33
N MET A 86 4.83 -9.88 -8.37
CA MET A 86 4.90 -10.21 -6.97
C MET A 86 3.60 -10.92 -6.62
N HIS A 87 3.38 -12.10 -7.22
CA HIS A 87 2.20 -12.92 -6.93
C HIS A 87 2.31 -13.41 -5.47
N ILE A 88 1.90 -12.57 -4.52
CA ILE A 88 1.75 -12.95 -3.11
C ILE A 88 0.46 -13.75 -3.06
N GLN A 89 0.55 -15.05 -3.30
CA GLN A 89 -0.50 -15.97 -2.84
C GLN A 89 -0.54 -15.86 -1.31
N ALA A 90 -1.51 -15.11 -0.79
CA ALA A 90 -1.96 -15.35 0.57
C ALA A 90 -2.61 -16.74 0.55
N GLY A 91 -1.84 -17.75 0.94
CA GLY A 91 -2.33 -19.12 1.05
C GLY A 91 -3.48 -19.17 2.05
N SER A 92 -4.66 -19.51 1.56
CA SER A 92 -5.79 -19.93 2.39
C SER A 92 -5.37 -21.23 3.09
N GLY A 93 -5.33 -21.20 4.42
CA GLY A 93 -5.24 -22.37 5.29
C GLY A 93 -6.49 -22.46 6.15
#